data_AF-A0A1V9A222-F1
#
_entry.id   AF-A0A1V9A222-F1
#
_cell.length_a   1.000
_cell.length_b   1.000
_cell.length_c   1.000
_cell.angle_alpha   90.00
_cell.angle_beta   90.00
_cell.angle_gamma   90.00
#
_symmetry.space_group_name_H-M   'P 1'
#
loop_
_entity.id
_entity.type
_entity.pdbx_description
1 polymer ?
#
loop_
_entity_poly.entity_id
_entity_poly.type
_entity_poly.pdbx_seq_one_letter_code
_entity_poly.pdbx_strand_id
1 'polypeptide(L)'
;MRMSRRTSLFLAAFGIWSWIIWITFARNLWNSDNAWNPDGSPTSYFVVHAVLAVTSFVLGTIIGVLGWRGWRATRNHRDAERVTGQ
;
A
#
# COMPACT_ATOMS: atom_id res chain seq x y z
N MET A 1 -16.25 -16.37 -6.68
CA MET A 1 -14.94 -16.54 -7.33
C MET A 1 -13.88 -16.67 -6.23
N ARG A 2 -13.19 -17.82 -6.12
CA ARG A 2 -12.16 -18.02 -5.08
C ARG A 2 -10.89 -17.27 -5.50
N MET A 3 -10.51 -16.22 -4.76
CA MET A 3 -9.23 -15.53 -4.98
C MET A 3 -8.09 -16.54 -4.85
N SER A 4 -7.31 -16.73 -5.92
CA SER A 4 -6.19 -17.67 -5.88
C SER A 4 -5.16 -17.20 -4.83
N ARG A 5 -4.45 -18.14 -4.22
CA ARG A 5 -3.33 -17.84 -3.29
C ARG A 5 -2.30 -16.89 -3.89
N ARG A 6 -2.05 -17.02 -5.21
CA ARG A 6 -1.14 -16.16 -5.96
C ARG A 6 -1.65 -14.73 -6.01
N THR A 7 -2.94 -14.53 -6.22
CA THR A 7 -3.59 -13.21 -6.22
C THR A 7 -3.49 -12.54 -4.85
N SER A 8 -3.74 -13.26 -3.75
CA SER A 8 -3.62 -12.67 -2.40
C SER A 8 -2.20 -12.24 -2.07
N LEU A 9 -1.20 -13.08 -2.43
CA LEU A 9 0.21 -12.73 -2.26
C LEU A 9 0.60 -11.53 -3.12
N PHE A 10 0.14 -11.49 -4.37
CA PHE A 10 0.35 -10.36 -5.26
C PHE A 10 -0.21 -9.07 -4.70
N LEU A 11 -1.45 -9.06 -4.18
CA LEU A 11 -2.07 -7.88 -3.57
C LEU A 11 -1.30 -7.41 -2.33
N ALA A 12 -0.83 -8.35 -1.49
CA ALA A 12 -0.02 -8.02 -0.32
C ALA A 12 1.33 -7.40 -0.73
N ALA A 13 2.05 -8.03 -1.67
CA ALA A 13 3.32 -7.52 -2.19
C ALA A 13 3.15 -6.16 -2.87
N PHE A 14 2.07 -5.98 -3.63
CA PHE A 14 1.74 -4.73 -4.28
C PHE A 14 1.46 -3.61 -3.26
N GLY A 15 0.75 -3.91 -2.17
CA GLY A 15 0.55 -2.95 -1.09
C GLY A 15 1.86 -2.50 -0.43
N ILE A 16 2.76 -3.44 -0.13
CA ILE A 16 4.09 -3.14 0.44
C ILE A 16 4.93 -2.31 -0.54
N TRP A 17 4.96 -2.70 -1.81
CA TRP A 17 5.66 -1.95 -2.85
C TRP A 17 5.10 -0.53 -3.00
N SER A 18 3.78 -0.38 -2.94
CA SER A 18 3.10 0.91 -2.98
C SER A 18 3.54 1.80 -1.82
N TRP A 19 3.68 1.26 -0.61
CA TRP A 19 4.23 2.02 0.52
C TRP A 19 5.64 2.53 0.25
N ILE A 20 6.53 1.68 -0.30
CA ILE A 20 7.90 2.07 -0.61
C ILE A 20 7.92 3.25 -1.59
N ILE A 21 7.11 3.19 -2.67
CA ILE A 21 7.01 4.28 -3.64
C ILE A 21 6.53 5.56 -2.97
N TRP A 22 5.41 5.51 -2.26
CA TRP A 22 4.76 6.72 -1.76
C TRP A 22 5.55 7.38 -0.61
N ILE A 23 6.20 6.60 0.25
CA ILE A 23 7.09 7.14 1.29
C ILE A 23 8.30 7.82 0.65
N THR A 24 8.91 7.18 -0.35
CA THR A 24 10.06 7.75 -1.07
C THR A 24 9.65 9.02 -1.82
N PHE A 25 8.51 8.98 -2.50
CA PHE A 25 7.94 10.14 -3.20
C PHE A 25 7.64 11.29 -2.24
N ALA A 26 6.99 11.03 -1.11
CA ALA A 26 6.69 12.07 -0.12
C ALA A 26 7.96 12.74 0.42
N ARG A 27 9.01 11.95 0.67
CA ARG A 27 10.32 12.48 1.10
C ARG A 27 10.95 13.35 0.02
N ASN A 28 10.91 12.91 -1.24
CA ASN A 28 11.46 13.67 -2.36
C ASN A 28 10.63 14.93 -2.65
N LEU A 29 9.30 14.84 -2.52
CA LEU A 29 8.39 15.97 -2.69
C LEU A 29 8.69 17.05 -1.65
N TRP A 30 8.85 16.66 -0.39
CA TRP A 30 9.17 17.60 0.69
C TRP A 30 10.51 18.32 0.49
N ASN A 31 11.50 17.62 -0.05
CA ASN A 31 12.84 18.15 -0.32
C ASN A 31 13.00 18.78 -1.71
N SER A 32 11.92 18.87 -2.49
CA SER A 32 11.99 19.44 -3.84
C SER A 32 12.05 20.97 -3.80
N ASP A 33 12.77 21.58 -4.76
CA ASP A 33 12.87 23.04 -4.89
C ASP A 33 11.49 23.72 -5.09
N ASN A 34 10.50 22.96 -5.55
CA ASN A 34 9.14 23.43 -5.79
C ASN A 34 8.22 23.26 -4.57
N ALA A 35 8.70 22.75 -3.44
CA ALA A 35 7.86 22.42 -2.30
C ALA A 35 7.42 23.65 -1.50
N TRP A 36 8.30 24.64 -1.39
CA TRP A 36 8.19 25.76 -0.48
C TRP A 36 8.42 27.08 -1.21
N ASN A 37 7.60 28.08 -0.91
CA ASN A 37 7.82 29.45 -1.34
C ASN A 37 8.96 30.11 -0.51
N PRO A 38 9.50 31.26 -0.96
CA PRO A 38 10.53 31.99 -0.22
C PRO A 38 10.13 32.42 1.19
N ASP A 39 8.82 32.56 1.45
CA ASP A 39 8.24 32.88 2.76
C ASP A 39 8.01 31.64 3.65
N GLY A 40 8.37 30.45 3.16
CA GLY A 40 8.19 29.17 3.85
C GLY A 40 6.79 28.58 3.72
N SER A 41 5.85 29.22 3.00
CA SER A 41 4.53 28.67 2.76
C SER A 41 4.58 27.50 1.75
N PRO A 42 3.71 26.49 1.87
CA PRO A 42 3.65 25.40 0.89
C PRO A 42 3.15 25.91 -0.46
N THR A 43 3.77 25.45 -1.55
CA THR A 43 3.31 25.79 -2.89
C THR A 43 2.05 25.01 -3.27
N SER A 44 1.30 25.49 -4.26
CA SER A 44 0.18 24.73 -4.84
C SER A 44 0.64 23.39 -5.43
N TYR A 45 1.84 23.35 -6.03
CA TYR A 45 2.49 22.12 -6.49
C TYR A 45 2.63 21.12 -5.34
N PHE A 46 3.19 21.54 -4.21
CA PHE A 46 3.35 20.69 -3.04
C PHE A 46 2.01 20.16 -2.52
N VAL A 47 1.03 21.04 -2.33
CA VAL A 47 -0.28 20.68 -1.76
C VAL A 47 -0.99 19.64 -2.62
N VAL A 48 -1.08 19.87 -3.94
CA VAL A 48 -1.76 18.93 -4.85
C VAL A 48 -1.08 17.57 -4.83
N HIS A 49 0.26 17.53 -4.92
CA HIS A 49 0.99 16.27 -4.94
C HIS A 49 0.96 15.56 -3.58
N ALA A 50 0.98 16.30 -2.47
CA ALA A 50 0.86 15.72 -1.14
C ALA A 50 -0.51 15.06 -0.96
N VAL A 51 -1.61 15.71 -1.37
CA VAL A 51 -2.96 15.12 -1.33
C VAL A 51 -3.05 13.88 -2.20
N LEU A 52 -2.51 13.91 -3.41
CA LEU A 52 -2.48 12.76 -4.32
C LEU A 52 -1.66 11.60 -3.73
N ALA A 53 -0.52 11.89 -3.13
CA ALA A 53 0.34 10.90 -2.50
C ALA A 53 -0.34 10.24 -1.30
N VAL A 54 -0.96 11.03 -0.41
CA VAL A 54 -1.71 10.52 0.75
C VAL A 54 -2.87 9.64 0.29
N THR A 55 -3.67 10.12 -0.68
CA THR A 55 -4.81 9.35 -1.22
C THR A 55 -4.33 8.01 -1.78
N SER A 56 -3.26 8.03 -2.58
CA SER A 56 -2.74 6.82 -3.20
C SER A 56 -2.09 5.86 -2.19
N PHE A 57 -1.43 6.38 -1.16
CA PHE A 57 -0.91 5.59 -0.06
C PHE A 57 -2.02 4.87 0.72
N VAL A 58 -3.14 5.55 0.99
CA VAL A 58 -4.32 4.95 1.63
C VAL A 58 -4.89 3.83 0.76
N LEU A 59 -5.05 4.05 -0.54
CA LEU A 59 -5.53 3.01 -1.47
C LEU A 59 -4.58 1.81 -1.51
N GLY A 60 -3.27 2.03 -1.58
CA GLY A 60 -2.26 0.98 -1.51
C GLY A 60 -2.32 0.19 -0.20
N THR A 61 -2.56 0.88 0.93
CA THR A 61 -2.75 0.26 2.25
C THR A 61 -3.97 -0.65 2.28
N ILE A 62 -5.12 -0.18 1.76
CA ILE A 62 -6.35 -0.97 1.69
C ILE A 62 -6.11 -2.25 0.87
N ILE A 63 -5.45 -2.14 -0.29
CA ILE A 63 -5.10 -3.28 -1.14
C ILE A 63 -4.19 -4.27 -0.39
N GLY A 64 -3.16 -3.77 0.29
CA GLY A 64 -2.24 -4.59 1.08
C GLY A 64 -2.96 -5.35 2.20
N VAL A 65 -3.87 -4.68 2.92
CA VAL A 65 -4.69 -5.30 3.97
C VAL A 65 -5.62 -6.37 3.41
N LEU A 66 -6.25 -6.13 2.26
CA LEU A 66 -7.09 -7.13 1.59
C LEU A 66 -6.27 -8.36 1.16
N GLY A 67 -5.08 -8.15 0.60
CA GLY A 67 -4.14 -9.22 0.26
C GLY A 67 -3.72 -10.05 1.48
N TRP A 68 -3.38 -9.38 2.58
CA TRP A 68 -3.01 -10.01 3.84
C TRP A 68 -4.15 -10.85 4.43
N ARG A 69 -5.38 -10.32 4.42
CA ARG A 69 -6.58 -11.03 4.90
C ARG A 69 -6.87 -12.28 4.05
N GLY A 70 -6.75 -12.18 2.72
CA GLY A 70 -6.89 -13.32 1.81
C GLY A 70 -5.84 -14.41 2.04
N TRP A 71 -4.60 -14.00 2.32
CA TRP A 71 -3.52 -14.94 2.65
C TRP A 71 -3.75 -15.65 4.00
N ARG A 72 -4.18 -14.94 5.05
CA ARG A 72 -4.51 -15.54 6.35
C ARG A 72 -5.68 -16.52 6.27
N ALA A 73 -6.76 -16.17 5.58
CA ALA A 73 -7.92 -17.04 5.41
C ALA A 73 -7.56 -18.36 4.70
N THR A 74 -6.69 -18.30 3.68
CA THR A 74 -6.23 -19.50 2.97
C THR A 74 -5.21 -20.33 3.73
N ARG A 75 -4.60 -19.81 4.81
CA ARG A 75 -3.73 -20.58 5.71
C ARG A 75 -4.56 -21.43 6.66
N ASN A 76 -5.59 -20.86 7.28
CA ASN A 76 -6.49 -21.58 8.21
C ASN A 76 -7.19 -22.79 7.56
N HIS A 77 -7.58 -22.70 6.27
CA HIS A 77 -8.20 -23.84 5.58
C HIS A 77 -7.25 -25.03 5.34
N ARG A 78 -5.95 -24.79 5.10
CA ARG A 78 -4.98 -25.89 4.89
C ARG A 78 -4.61 -26.59 6.19
N ASP A 79 -4.57 -25.86 7.29
CA ASP A 79 -4.28 -26.45 8.59
C ASP A 79 -5.46 -27.33 9.05
N ALA A 80 -6.70 -26.94 8.74
CA ALA A 80 -7.89 -27.77 8.97
C ALA A 80 -7.88 -29.07 8.15
N GLU A 81 -7.63 -29.02 6.82
CA GLU A 81 -7.55 -30.23 5.98
C GLU A 81 -6.44 -31.20 6.41
N ARG A 82 -5.31 -30.71 6.91
CA ARG A 82 -4.22 -31.57 7.41
C ARG A 82 -4.58 -32.32 8.70
N VAL A 83 -5.45 -31.74 9.53
CA VAL A 83 -5.86 -32.32 10.82
C VAL A 83 -6.96 -33.37 10.65
N THR A 84 -7.90 -33.19 9.71
CA THR A 84 -8.96 -34.16 9.44
C THR A 84 -8.58 -35.27 8.44
N GLY A 85 -7.41 -35.17 7.80
CA GLY A 85 -6.92 -36.14 6.82
C GLY A 85 -6.00 -37.25 7.37
N GLN A 86 -5.83 -37.35 8.69
CA GLN A 86 -5.26 -38.51 9.39
C GLN A 86 -6.37 -39.27 10.11
#